data_AF-V6M5D9-F1
#
_entry.id   AF-V6M5D9-F1
#
_cell.length_a   1.000
_cell.length_b   1.000
_cell.length_c   1.000
_cell.angle_alpha   90.00
_cell.angle_beta   90.00
_cell.angle_gamma   90.00
#
_symmetry.space_group_name_H-M   'P 1'
#
loop_
_entity.id
_entity.type
_entity.pdbx_description
1 polymer ?
#
loop_
_entity_poly.entity_id
_entity_poly.type
_entity_poly.pdbx_seq_one_letter_code
_entity_poly.pdbx_strand_id
1 'polypeptide(L)'
;MKKIAFIFPLAIATTFGWSGTTITPIEAATVAETQQGQIEEEQIITVEKLVVQREHDIFSFTKPSDSMGIVVSARDLYTLAYRKSGEDLGVKNKSELHFLQEGQEEGTSENAFIYIRLVQTPFIPDEGVNEFPRKDIVIYFDPKYPNDALVGVQNPNKLEEWQIYKVPDYGNWLKKEIDLYISLYAGL
;
A
#
# COMPACT_ATOMS: atom_id res chain seq x y z
N MET A 1 51.38 15.65 -20.80
CA MET A 1 52.42 14.60 -20.67
C MET A 1 51.75 13.24 -20.86
N LYS A 2 52.37 12.39 -21.70
CA LYS A 2 52.32 10.90 -21.84
C LYS A 2 51.02 10.17 -21.43
N LYS A 3 50.24 9.60 -22.37
CA LYS A 3 50.34 8.23 -23.00
C LYS A 3 50.31 7.10 -21.95
N ILE A 4 49.39 6.13 -22.03
CA ILE A 4 49.52 4.79 -22.69
C ILE A 4 48.10 4.16 -22.58
N ALA A 5 47.32 3.77 -23.60
CA ALA A 5 47.49 2.86 -24.75
C ALA A 5 47.73 1.39 -24.37
N PHE A 6 46.69 0.54 -24.42
CA PHE A 6 46.88 -0.86 -24.84
C PHE A 6 45.76 -1.31 -25.77
N ILE A 7 46.20 -1.89 -26.87
CA ILE A 7 45.50 -2.32 -28.08
C ILE A 7 45.61 -3.86 -28.10
N PHE A 8 44.46 -4.55 -28.19
CA PHE A 8 44.12 -5.78 -28.95
C PHE A 8 45.07 -7.01 -28.99
N PRO A 9 44.74 -8.13 -29.68
CA PRO A 9 43.47 -8.86 -29.86
C PRO A 9 43.66 -10.37 -29.56
N LEU A 10 42.59 -11.18 -29.64
CA LEU A 10 42.74 -12.54 -30.19
C LEU A 10 41.53 -12.93 -31.03
N ALA A 11 41.76 -12.99 -32.34
CA ALA A 11 40.88 -13.58 -33.33
C ALA A 11 41.12 -15.09 -33.37
N ILE A 12 40.05 -15.88 -33.50
CA ILE A 12 40.13 -17.25 -34.00
C ILE A 12 39.40 -17.26 -35.33
N ALA A 13 40.18 -17.48 -36.40
CA ALA A 13 39.70 -17.78 -37.72
C ALA A 13 39.76 -19.30 -37.94
N THR A 14 38.65 -19.88 -38.38
CA THR A 14 38.63 -21.18 -39.08
C THR A 14 37.85 -20.99 -40.38
N THR A 15 38.57 -21.14 -41.48
CA THR A 15 38.08 -21.32 -42.86
C THR A 15 37.48 -22.74 -43.01
N PHE A 16 36.72 -23.19 -44.01
CA PHE A 16 36.48 -22.85 -45.42
C PHE A 16 35.15 -23.55 -45.82
N GLY A 17 34.35 -22.99 -46.72
CA GLY A 17 33.15 -23.66 -47.25
C GLY A 17 32.36 -22.80 -48.24
N TRP A 18 32.81 -22.83 -49.49
CA TRP A 18 32.32 -22.05 -50.62
C TRP A 18 30.97 -22.59 -51.16
N SER A 19 29.95 -21.74 -51.26
CA SER A 19 28.98 -21.68 -52.38
C SER A 19 28.12 -20.43 -52.24
N GLY A 20 27.98 -19.71 -53.35
CA GLY A 20 27.64 -18.29 -53.37
C GLY A 20 26.16 -17.95 -53.30
N THR A 21 25.89 -16.67 -53.03
CA THR A 21 24.77 -15.87 -53.57
C THR A 21 25.10 -14.40 -53.30
N THR A 22 25.06 -13.60 -54.37
CA THR A 22 25.34 -12.16 -54.43
C THR A 22 24.15 -11.36 -53.95
N ILE A 23 24.29 -10.42 -52.99
CA ILE A 23 23.54 -9.13 -53.00
C ILE A 23 24.33 -8.03 -52.23
N THR A 24 24.39 -6.83 -52.82
CA THR A 24 25.11 -5.59 -52.48
C THR A 24 24.54 -4.78 -51.30
N PRO A 25 25.28 -3.78 -50.77
CA PRO A 25 25.13 -3.24 -49.41
C PRO A 25 24.17 -2.04 -49.33
N ILE A 26 23.51 -1.85 -48.19
CA ILE A 26 22.76 -0.62 -47.88
C ILE A 26 23.15 -0.12 -46.49
N GLU A 27 23.98 0.92 -46.50
CA GLU A 27 23.98 2.11 -45.64
C GLU A 27 22.99 2.10 -44.45
N ALA A 28 23.50 1.83 -43.26
CA ALA A 28 22.76 2.05 -42.02
C ALA A 28 22.90 3.53 -41.61
N ALA A 29 21.91 4.33 -42.01
CA ALA A 29 21.70 5.68 -41.52
C ALA A 29 21.36 5.65 -40.02
N THR A 30 22.12 6.42 -39.25
CA THR A 30 21.80 6.88 -37.90
C THR A 30 20.41 7.49 -37.82
N VAL A 31 19.54 6.95 -36.97
CA VAL A 31 18.44 7.69 -36.36
C VAL A 31 18.43 7.36 -34.88
N ALA A 32 18.85 8.34 -34.09
CA ALA A 32 18.61 8.36 -32.65
C ALA A 32 17.15 8.79 -32.44
N GLU A 33 16.31 7.87 -31.97
CA GLU A 33 15.04 8.23 -31.35
C GLU A 33 15.17 8.08 -29.83
N THR A 34 15.38 9.23 -29.18
CA THR A 34 15.19 9.38 -27.75
C THR A 34 13.69 9.39 -27.48
N GLN A 35 13.12 8.26 -27.06
CA GLN A 35 11.79 8.26 -26.45
C GLN A 35 11.93 8.72 -25.00
N GLN A 36 11.62 9.99 -24.75
CA GLN A 36 11.31 10.48 -23.42
C GLN A 36 9.97 9.87 -22.98
N GLY A 37 10.04 8.77 -22.25
CA GLY A 37 8.92 8.31 -21.43
C GLY A 37 8.65 9.35 -20.35
N GLN A 38 7.44 9.93 -20.36
CA GLN A 38 6.91 10.63 -19.20
C GLN A 38 6.81 9.62 -18.08
N ILE A 39 7.57 9.83 -17.01
CA ILE A 39 7.38 9.13 -15.75
C ILE A 39 6.09 9.70 -15.18
N GLU A 40 5.00 8.92 -15.23
CA GLU A 40 3.80 9.21 -14.45
C GLU A 40 4.24 9.29 -12.97
N GLU A 41 4.03 10.45 -12.35
CA GLU A 41 4.28 10.62 -10.92
C GLU A 41 3.27 9.76 -10.16
N GLU A 42 3.67 8.54 -9.81
CA GLU A 42 2.89 7.65 -8.96
C GLU A 42 2.59 8.39 -7.64
N GLN A 43 1.30 8.64 -7.35
CA GLN A 43 0.90 9.24 -6.08
C GLN A 43 1.33 8.31 -4.94
N ILE A 44 2.40 8.69 -4.24
CA ILE A 44 2.89 7.91 -3.09
C ILE A 44 1.91 8.13 -1.93
N ILE A 45 1.10 7.11 -1.64
CA ILE A 45 0.18 7.12 -0.49
C ILE A 45 0.96 6.75 0.77
N THR A 46 1.51 7.75 1.45
CA THR A 46 2.17 7.58 2.74
C THR A 46 1.18 7.63 3.90
N VAL A 47 1.33 6.73 4.86
CA VAL A 47 0.62 6.83 6.15
C VAL A 47 1.26 7.94 6.98
N GLU A 48 0.47 8.96 7.29
CA GLU A 48 0.91 10.11 8.08
C GLU A 48 0.83 9.81 9.59
N LYS A 49 -0.16 9.02 10.00
CA LYS A 49 -0.34 8.59 11.39
C LYS A 49 -0.96 7.20 11.45
N LEU A 50 -0.38 6.33 12.26
CA LEU A 50 -0.97 5.04 12.65
C LEU A 50 -1.53 5.19 14.07
N VAL A 51 -2.79 4.83 14.25
CA VAL A 51 -3.43 4.74 15.57
C VAL A 51 -3.87 3.30 15.79
N VAL A 52 -3.47 2.73 16.91
CA VAL A 52 -3.86 1.38 17.32
C VAL A 52 -4.51 1.50 18.68
N GLN A 53 -5.74 1.04 18.82
CA GLN A 53 -6.39 0.94 20.12
C GLN A 53 -6.60 -0.53 20.46
N ARG A 54 -6.16 -0.92 21.67
CA ARG A 54 -6.40 -2.21 22.28
C ARG A 54 -7.14 -2.00 23.59
N GLU A 55 -8.42 -2.33 23.60
CA GLU A 55 -9.30 -2.04 24.73
C GLU A 55 -9.23 -0.55 25.09
N HIS A 56 -8.66 -0.21 26.25
CA HIS A 56 -8.52 1.16 26.69
C HIS A 56 -7.20 1.81 26.25
N ASP A 57 -6.21 1.04 25.82
CA ASP A 57 -4.87 1.56 25.50
C ASP A 57 -4.82 2.05 24.06
N ILE A 58 -4.41 3.29 23.86
CA ILE A 58 -4.22 3.91 22.54
C ILE A 58 -2.72 4.11 22.32
N PHE A 59 -2.23 3.61 21.19
CA PHE A 59 -0.89 3.81 20.68
C PHE A 59 -0.94 4.63 19.40
N SER A 60 -0.07 5.62 19.27
CA SER A 60 -0.07 6.58 18.16
C SER A 60 1.34 6.76 17.61
N PHE A 61 1.48 6.70 16.29
CA PHE A 61 2.77 6.77 15.61
C PHE A 61 2.69 7.79 14.47
N THR A 62 3.52 8.82 14.54
CA THR A 62 3.66 9.79 13.45
C THR A 62 4.61 9.25 12.39
N LYS A 63 4.19 9.28 11.13
CA LYS A 63 4.95 8.81 9.96
C LYS A 63 5.56 7.42 10.16
N PRO A 64 4.73 6.39 10.44
CA PRO A 64 5.23 5.02 10.54
C PRO A 64 5.90 4.59 9.23
N SER A 65 6.84 3.65 9.30
CA SER A 65 7.42 3.07 8.09
C SER A 65 6.35 2.32 7.29
N ASP A 66 6.35 2.47 5.97
CA ASP A 66 5.44 1.70 5.09
C ASP A 66 5.69 0.19 5.16
N SER A 67 6.89 -0.23 5.58
CA SER A 67 7.29 -1.63 5.77
C SER A 67 6.93 -2.22 7.13
N MET A 68 6.32 -1.41 8.00
CA MET A 68 5.95 -1.81 9.34
C MET A 68 4.84 -2.87 9.29
N GLY A 69 5.05 -4.00 9.98
CA GLY A 69 4.20 -5.19 9.85
C GLY A 69 2.70 -4.89 9.96
N ILE A 70 2.28 -4.19 11.01
CA ILE A 70 0.87 -3.83 11.21
C ILE A 70 0.30 -2.92 10.11
N VAL A 71 1.12 -2.05 9.51
CA VAL A 71 0.71 -1.19 8.39
C VAL A 71 0.51 -2.02 7.13
N VAL A 72 1.43 -2.94 6.84
CA VAL A 72 1.34 -3.88 5.71
C VAL A 72 0.11 -4.78 5.86
N SER A 73 -0.03 -5.42 7.02
CA SER A 73 -1.18 -6.26 7.38
C SER A 73 -2.52 -5.53 7.22
N ALA A 74 -2.58 -4.26 7.65
CA ALA A 74 -3.79 -3.45 7.50
C ALA A 74 -4.12 -3.14 6.02
N ARG A 75 -3.12 -2.80 5.22
CA ARG A 75 -3.29 -2.57 3.77
C ARG A 75 -3.70 -3.86 3.04
N ASP A 76 -3.14 -5.00 3.44
CA ASP A 76 -3.48 -6.31 2.88
C ASP A 76 -4.92 -6.70 3.20
N LEU A 77 -5.37 -6.52 4.44
CA LEU A 77 -6.75 -6.79 4.81
C LEU A 77 -7.72 -5.83 4.11
N TYR A 78 -7.38 -4.56 3.97
CA TYR A 78 -8.14 -3.63 3.15
C TYR A 78 -8.26 -4.12 1.70
N THR A 79 -7.14 -4.53 1.09
CA THR A 79 -7.11 -5.04 -0.28
C THR A 79 -7.97 -6.30 -0.43
N LEU A 80 -7.91 -7.20 0.56
CA LEU A 80 -8.73 -8.41 0.62
C LEU A 80 -10.22 -8.07 0.70
N ALA A 81 -10.59 -7.17 1.62
CA ALA A 81 -11.97 -6.74 1.83
C ALA A 81 -12.54 -6.12 0.55
N TYR A 82 -11.80 -5.19 -0.05
CA TYR A 82 -12.27 -4.44 -1.21
C TYR A 82 -12.27 -5.25 -2.51
N ARG A 83 -11.19 -5.98 -2.82
CA ARG A 83 -11.02 -6.61 -4.14
C ARG A 83 -11.55 -8.04 -4.24
N LYS A 84 -11.76 -8.73 -3.13
CA LYS A 84 -11.95 -10.20 -3.15
C LYS A 84 -13.16 -10.67 -2.36
N SER A 85 -13.20 -10.42 -1.06
CA SER A 85 -14.05 -11.22 -0.16
C SER A 85 -14.75 -10.43 0.95
N GLY A 86 -14.66 -9.11 0.95
CA GLY A 86 -15.42 -8.29 1.90
C GLY A 86 -16.90 -8.27 1.53
N GLU A 87 -17.76 -8.57 2.49
CA GLU A 87 -19.20 -8.33 2.36
C GLU A 87 -19.47 -6.84 2.57
N ASP A 88 -20.03 -6.19 1.56
CA ASP A 88 -20.41 -4.77 1.62
C ASP A 88 -21.58 -4.56 2.61
N LEU A 89 -21.32 -3.81 3.69
CA LEU A 89 -22.33 -3.46 4.69
C LEU A 89 -22.94 -2.07 4.47
N GLY A 90 -22.54 -1.38 3.39
CA GLY A 90 -22.98 -0.05 3.00
C GLY A 90 -22.16 1.08 3.62
N VAL A 91 -22.65 2.29 3.38
CA VAL A 91 -22.05 3.53 3.89
C VAL A 91 -22.58 3.83 5.29
N LYS A 92 -21.67 4.12 6.21
CA LYS A 92 -21.96 4.67 7.54
C LYS A 92 -21.50 6.12 7.64
N ASN A 93 -22.18 6.87 8.49
CA ASN A 93 -21.73 8.21 8.87
C ASN A 93 -20.67 8.13 10.00
N LYS A 94 -19.75 9.09 10.05
CA LYS A 94 -18.73 9.22 11.10
C LYS A 94 -19.34 9.20 12.51
N SER A 95 -20.53 9.75 12.69
CA SER A 95 -21.25 9.72 13.98
C SER A 95 -21.60 8.31 14.47
N GLU A 96 -21.72 7.33 13.57
CA GLU A 96 -21.91 5.92 13.91
C GLU A 96 -20.59 5.25 14.32
N LEU A 97 -19.45 5.80 13.87
CA LEU A 97 -18.09 5.38 14.22
C LEU A 97 -17.51 6.29 15.32
N HIS A 98 -18.26 6.48 16.39
CA HIS A 98 -17.95 7.39 17.51
C HIS A 98 -16.59 7.13 18.20
N PHE A 99 -15.99 5.96 17.98
CA PHE A 99 -14.64 5.63 18.46
C PHE A 99 -13.53 6.32 17.66
N LEU A 100 -13.83 6.85 16.46
CA LEU A 100 -12.87 7.57 15.63
C LEU A 100 -12.80 9.05 16.04
N GLN A 101 -11.76 9.41 16.79
CA GLN A 101 -11.50 10.81 17.14
C GLN A 101 -10.48 11.44 16.17
N GLU A 102 -10.63 12.73 15.88
CA GLU A 102 -9.60 13.47 15.16
C GLU A 102 -8.46 13.84 16.09
N GLY A 103 -7.22 13.73 15.61
CA GLY A 103 -6.05 14.07 16.43
C GLY A 103 -5.84 13.14 17.63
N GLN A 104 -6.32 11.90 17.56
CA GLN A 104 -6.21 10.93 18.65
C GLN A 104 -4.74 10.70 19.04
N GLU A 105 -4.38 11.03 20.27
CA GLU A 105 -3.03 10.88 20.82
C GLU A 105 -2.87 9.59 21.63
N GLU A 106 -1.63 9.22 21.90
CA GLU A 106 -1.28 8.09 22.77
C GLU A 106 -1.82 8.30 24.19
N GLY A 107 -2.33 7.24 24.82
CA GLY A 107 -2.87 7.31 26.18
C GLY A 107 -3.94 6.27 26.46
N THR A 108 -4.88 6.61 27.33
CA THR A 108 -5.96 5.73 27.76
C THR A 108 -7.32 6.33 27.41
N SER A 109 -8.17 5.54 26.75
CA SER A 109 -9.54 5.88 26.40
C SER A 109 -10.51 5.44 27.50
N GLU A 110 -11.57 6.21 27.72
CA GLU A 110 -12.68 5.80 28.59
C GLU A 110 -13.43 4.58 28.04
N ASN A 111 -13.48 4.45 26.72
CA ASN A 111 -14.23 3.42 26.03
C ASN A 111 -13.28 2.36 25.47
N ALA A 112 -13.63 1.09 25.70
CA ALA A 112 -12.89 -0.05 25.20
C ALA A 112 -13.22 -0.30 23.73
N PHE A 113 -12.21 -0.19 22.86
CA PHE A 113 -12.31 -0.51 21.44
C PHE A 113 -11.08 -1.28 20.96
N ILE A 114 -11.23 -2.01 19.87
CA ILE A 114 -10.14 -2.73 19.22
C ILE A 114 -10.11 -2.30 17.76
N TYR A 115 -9.10 -1.51 17.38
CA TYR A 115 -8.96 -1.09 16.00
C TYR A 115 -7.53 -0.69 15.62
N ILE A 116 -7.31 -0.67 14.31
CA ILE A 116 -6.14 -0.10 13.62
C ILE A 116 -6.68 0.98 12.69
N ARG A 117 -6.13 2.19 12.73
CA ARG A 117 -6.44 3.28 11.81
C ARG A 117 -5.19 3.78 11.12
N LEU A 118 -5.25 3.81 9.80
CA LEU A 118 -4.26 4.44 8.93
C LEU A 118 -4.80 5.81 8.52
N VAL A 119 -4.20 6.86 9.06
CA VAL A 119 -4.44 8.24 8.64
C VAL A 119 -3.44 8.55 7.54
N GLN A 120 -3.96 8.95 6.37
CA GLN A 120 -3.14 9.11 5.17
C GLN A 120 -3.70 10.23 4.28
N THR A 121 -2.88 10.68 3.35
CA THR A 121 -3.31 11.66 2.36
C THR A 121 -4.46 11.10 1.51
N PRO A 122 -5.47 11.91 1.17
CA PRO A 122 -6.52 11.48 0.25
C PRO A 122 -5.92 10.99 -1.08
N PHE A 123 -6.36 9.82 -1.51
CA PHE A 123 -6.07 9.26 -2.81
C PHE A 123 -7.32 9.36 -3.68
N ILE A 124 -7.19 10.05 -4.81
CA ILE A 124 -8.21 10.15 -5.84
C ILE A 124 -7.56 9.61 -7.12
N PRO A 125 -7.99 8.44 -7.61
CA PRO A 125 -7.42 7.84 -8.81
C PRO A 125 -7.70 8.73 -10.03
N ASP A 126 -6.71 8.84 -10.91
CA ASP A 126 -6.89 9.46 -12.22
C ASP A 126 -7.83 8.63 -13.10
N GLU A 127 -8.37 9.26 -14.15
CA GLU A 127 -9.26 8.58 -15.09
C GLU A 127 -8.57 7.35 -15.71
N GLY A 128 -9.24 6.19 -15.63
CA GLY A 128 -8.70 4.92 -16.15
C GLY A 128 -7.89 4.09 -15.15
N VAL A 129 -7.55 4.63 -13.97
CA VAL A 129 -6.94 3.86 -12.88
C VAL A 129 -8.02 3.06 -12.14
N ASN A 130 -7.90 1.73 -12.16
CA ASN A 130 -8.85 0.82 -11.50
C ASN A 130 -8.54 0.67 -10.00
N GLU A 131 -8.64 1.76 -9.25
CA GLU A 131 -8.47 1.81 -7.80
C GLU A 131 -9.61 2.63 -7.19
N PHE A 132 -9.97 2.41 -5.93
CA PHE A 132 -11.05 3.18 -5.28
C PHE A 132 -10.51 4.46 -4.63
N PRO A 133 -11.22 5.60 -4.76
CA PRO A 133 -10.90 6.83 -4.04
C PRO A 133 -11.04 6.60 -2.53
N ARG A 134 -10.01 6.94 -1.76
CA ARG A 134 -9.97 6.70 -0.31
C ARG A 134 -9.18 7.79 0.41
N LYS A 135 -9.55 8.09 1.65
CA LYS A 135 -8.71 8.82 2.60
C LYS A 135 -8.20 7.88 3.67
N ASP A 136 -8.80 7.88 4.86
CA ASP A 136 -8.38 7.00 5.94
C ASP A 136 -8.91 5.57 5.77
N ILE A 137 -8.18 4.62 6.35
CA ILE A 137 -8.62 3.23 6.48
C ILE A 137 -8.69 2.90 7.97
N VAL A 138 -9.77 2.25 8.39
CA VAL A 138 -9.91 1.69 9.74
C VAL A 138 -10.24 0.21 9.65
N ILE A 139 -9.60 -0.59 10.49
CA ILE A 139 -9.94 -2.00 10.69
C ILE A 139 -10.32 -2.14 12.16
N TYR A 140 -11.52 -2.63 12.44
CA TYR A 140 -12.04 -2.62 13.79
C TYR A 140 -12.88 -3.85 14.11
N PHE A 141 -12.94 -4.15 15.40
CA PHE A 141 -13.81 -5.16 15.96
C PHE A 141 -15.17 -4.54 16.33
N ASP A 142 -16.26 -5.22 15.97
CA ASP A 142 -17.61 -4.86 16.40
C ASP A 142 -18.20 -6.04 17.17
N PRO A 143 -18.65 -5.88 18.43
CA PRO A 143 -19.27 -6.95 19.21
C PRO A 143 -20.47 -7.62 18.54
N LYS A 144 -21.13 -6.94 17.59
CA LYS A 144 -22.22 -7.53 16.79
C LYS A 144 -21.73 -8.64 15.84
N TYR A 145 -20.46 -8.61 15.45
CA TYR A 145 -19.81 -9.57 14.55
C TYR A 145 -18.54 -10.14 15.21
N PRO A 146 -18.67 -10.94 16.28
CA PRO A 146 -17.55 -11.28 17.16
C PRO A 146 -16.46 -12.15 16.53
N ASN A 147 -16.73 -12.75 15.36
CA ASN A 147 -15.75 -13.55 14.62
C ASN A 147 -15.12 -12.78 13.46
N ASP A 148 -15.66 -11.62 13.10
CA ASP A 148 -15.31 -10.92 11.86
C ASP A 148 -14.50 -9.66 12.16
N ALA A 149 -13.75 -9.20 11.16
CA ALA A 149 -13.16 -7.86 11.18
C ALA A 149 -13.97 -6.95 10.26
N LEU A 150 -14.21 -5.71 10.70
CA LEU A 150 -14.81 -4.69 9.85
C LEU A 150 -13.72 -3.77 9.30
N VAL A 151 -13.82 -3.42 8.03
CA VAL A 151 -12.93 -2.48 7.34
C VAL A 151 -13.75 -1.28 6.91
N GLY A 152 -13.47 -0.12 7.48
CA GLY A 152 -14.02 1.16 7.06
C GLY A 152 -13.04 1.90 6.15
N VAL A 153 -13.56 2.45 5.05
CA VAL A 153 -12.80 3.25 4.09
C VAL A 153 -13.45 4.62 4.00
N GLN A 154 -12.72 5.66 4.37
CA GLN A 154 -13.25 7.02 4.35
C GLN A 154 -13.31 7.56 2.92
N ASN A 155 -14.43 8.19 2.57
CA ASN A 155 -14.58 8.86 1.29
C ASN A 155 -13.73 10.15 1.28
N PRO A 156 -12.80 10.33 0.32
CA PRO A 156 -11.93 11.50 0.28
C PRO A 156 -12.67 12.80 -0.08
N ASN A 157 -13.81 12.70 -0.76
CA ASN A 157 -14.64 13.85 -1.16
C ASN A 157 -15.71 14.18 -0.12
N LYS A 158 -16.00 13.25 0.79
CA LYS A 158 -17.04 13.38 1.82
C LYS A 158 -16.56 12.76 3.12
N LEU A 159 -15.82 13.53 3.92
CA LEU A 159 -15.09 13.04 5.09
C LEU A 159 -15.98 12.42 6.19
N GLU A 160 -17.28 12.70 6.16
CA GLU A 160 -18.26 12.13 7.07
C GLU A 160 -18.77 10.74 6.64
N GLU A 161 -18.50 10.31 5.40
CA GLU A 161 -18.96 9.03 4.86
C GLU A 161 -17.85 7.98 4.90
N TRP A 162 -18.19 6.80 5.41
CA TRP A 162 -17.34 5.63 5.50
C TRP A 162 -17.99 4.44 4.84
N GLN A 163 -17.37 3.89 3.81
CA GLN A 163 -17.80 2.64 3.22
C GLN A 163 -17.32 1.48 4.10
N ILE A 164 -18.22 0.58 4.51
CA ILE A 164 -17.91 -0.51 5.44
C ILE A 164 -17.95 -1.86 4.74
N TYR A 165 -16.92 -2.65 4.96
CA TYR A 165 -16.83 -4.04 4.53
C TYR A 165 -16.66 -4.96 5.74
N LYS A 166 -17.29 -6.13 5.72
CA LYS A 166 -17.09 -7.19 6.72
C LYS A 166 -16.23 -8.29 6.12
N VAL A 167 -15.17 -8.67 6.81
CA VAL A 167 -14.29 -9.78 6.42
C VAL A 167 -14.53 -10.94 7.38
N PRO A 168 -15.21 -12.02 6.92
CA PRO A 168 -15.58 -13.15 7.77
C PRO A 168 -14.36 -13.83 8.40
N ASP A 169 -14.45 -14.20 9.67
CA ASP A 169 -13.43 -14.95 10.43
C ASP A 169 -12.10 -14.22 10.72
N TYR A 170 -12.00 -12.92 10.39
CA TYR A 170 -10.78 -12.11 10.65
C TYR A 170 -10.78 -11.40 12.01
N GLY A 171 -11.83 -11.51 12.83
CA GLY A 171 -11.89 -10.84 14.14
C GLY A 171 -10.80 -11.29 15.11
N ASN A 172 -10.53 -12.60 15.16
CA ASN A 172 -9.43 -13.15 15.96
C ASN A 172 -8.05 -12.80 15.38
N TRP A 173 -7.95 -12.70 14.06
CA TRP A 173 -6.72 -12.24 13.41
C TRP A 173 -6.40 -10.79 13.83
N LEU A 174 -7.39 -9.89 13.81
CA LEU A 174 -7.21 -8.48 14.18
C LEU A 174 -6.67 -8.35 15.60
N LYS A 175 -7.27 -9.08 16.55
CA LYS A 175 -6.83 -9.08 17.96
C LYS A 175 -5.37 -9.53 18.09
N LYS A 176 -5.01 -10.63 17.42
CA LYS A 176 -3.64 -11.17 17.44
C LYS A 176 -2.63 -10.22 16.80
N GLU A 177 -3.00 -9.56 15.70
CA GLU A 177 -2.12 -8.63 15.02
C GLU A 177 -1.81 -7.41 15.91
N ILE A 178 -2.84 -6.87 16.57
CA ILE A 178 -2.70 -5.78 17.54
C ILE A 178 -1.85 -6.23 18.75
N ASP A 179 -2.16 -7.40 19.32
CA ASP A 179 -1.42 -7.95 20.46
C ASP A 179 0.06 -8.14 20.10
N LEU A 180 0.36 -8.77 18.97
CA LEU A 180 1.73 -8.99 18.49
C LEU A 180 2.47 -7.67 18.31
N TYR A 181 1.82 -6.69 17.69
CA TYR A 181 2.42 -5.39 17.45
C TYR A 181 2.73 -4.66 18.77
N ILE A 182 1.80 -4.66 19.72
CA ILE A 182 2.01 -4.07 21.04
C ILE A 182 3.12 -4.81 21.79
N SER A 183 3.17 -6.14 21.75
CA SER A 183 4.26 -6.90 22.36
C SER A 183 5.63 -6.53 21.80
N LEU A 184 5.73 -6.33 20.47
CA LEU A 184 6.97 -5.93 19.82
C LEU A 184 7.37 -4.47 20.16
N TYR A 185 6.40 -3.59 20.33
CA TYR A 185 6.64 -2.17 20.58
C TYR A 185 6.83 -1.82 22.07
N ALA A 186 5.92 -2.29 22.92
CA ALA A 186 5.92 -2.02 24.35
C ALA A 186 6.72 -3.05 25.17
N GLY A 187 7.17 -4.16 24.56
CA GLY A 187 7.86 -5.24 25.25
C GLY A 187 6.97 -5.99 26.25
N LEU A 188 5.65 -5.96 26.03
CA LEU A 188 4.61 -6.54 26.91
C LEU A 188 4.17 -7.94 26.48
#